data_AF-A0A3N6ZXZ4-F1
#
_entry.id   AF-A0A3N6ZXZ4-F1
#
_cell.length_a   1.000
_cell.length_b   1.000
_cell.length_c   1.000
_cell.angle_alpha   90.00
_cell.angle_beta   90.00
_cell.angle_gamma   90.00
#
_symmetry.space_group_name_H-M   'P 1'
#
loop_
_entity.id
_entity.type
_entity.pdbx_description
1 polymer ?
#
loop_
_entity_poly.entity_id
_entity_poly.type
_entity_poly.pdbx_seq_one_letter_code
_entity_poly.pdbx_strand_id
1 'polypeptide(L)'
;MNATFNYNASQHIGIQEVPQIDNYSDLMSTIISEFNNDLLSYVQMLSIAAQEVQLLLIAVQKNGNKINVPQLAKRNIRLAILNQLNKIAA
;
A
#
# COMPACT_ATOMS: atom_id res chain seq x y z
N MET A 1 -43.59 6.02 -24.96
CA MET A 1 -42.69 7.14 -24.61
C MET A 1 -42.22 6.87 -23.18
N ASN A 2 -41.18 6.08 -22.93
CA ASN A 2 -39.75 6.21 -23.19
C ASN A 2 -39.09 7.46 -22.59
N ALA A 3 -38.39 7.27 -21.48
CA ALA A 3 -37.22 8.05 -21.10
C ALA A 3 -36.22 7.07 -20.47
N THR A 4 -35.38 6.50 -21.34
CA THR A 4 -34.18 5.73 -21.02
C THR A 4 -33.20 6.63 -20.26
N PHE A 5 -32.75 6.21 -19.08
CA PHE A 5 -31.62 6.85 -18.41
C PHE A 5 -30.34 6.51 -19.17
N ASN A 6 -29.83 7.48 -19.92
CA ASN A 6 -28.59 7.42 -20.67
C ASN A 6 -27.47 8.06 -19.83
N TYR A 7 -26.61 7.25 -19.22
CA TYR A 7 -25.38 7.73 -18.61
C TYR A 7 -24.30 7.87 -19.70
N ASN A 8 -24.27 9.03 -20.37
CA ASN A 8 -23.18 9.37 -21.28
C ASN A 8 -22.21 10.36 -20.61
N ALA A 9 -20.95 9.91 -20.55
CA ALA A 9 -19.70 10.67 -20.52
C ALA A 9 -19.70 12.09 -19.90
N SER A 10 -19.14 12.21 -18.70
CA SER A 10 -18.35 13.39 -18.37
C SER A 10 -16.88 13.10 -18.65
N GLN A 11 -16.37 13.74 -19.70
CA GLN A 11 -14.97 13.78 -20.03
C GLN A 11 -14.18 14.65 -19.03
N HIS A 12 -12.93 14.27 -18.84
CA HIS A 12 -11.79 15.14 -18.53
C HIS A 12 -11.92 16.09 -17.33
N ILE A 13 -11.71 15.54 -16.14
CA ILE A 13 -10.95 16.24 -15.12
C ILE A 13 -9.97 15.21 -14.55
N GLY A 14 -8.67 15.44 -14.71
CA GLY A 14 -7.60 14.57 -14.24
C GLY A 14 -7.46 14.62 -12.71
N ILE A 15 -8.49 14.20 -11.99
CA ILE A 15 -8.41 13.91 -10.56
C ILE A 15 -8.03 12.44 -10.47
N GLN A 16 -6.72 12.20 -10.46
CA GLN A 16 -6.17 10.90 -10.14
C GLN A 16 -6.67 10.55 -8.74
N GLU A 17 -7.58 9.58 -8.66
CA GLU A 17 -8.10 9.06 -7.39
C GLU A 17 -6.90 8.77 -6.49
N VAL A 18 -6.84 9.47 -5.35
CA VAL A 18 -5.88 9.13 -4.31
C VAL A 18 -6.13 7.66 -4.01
N PRO A 19 -5.14 6.76 -4.15
CA PRO A 19 -5.37 5.34 -3.97
C PRO A 19 -6.03 5.12 -2.62
N GLN A 20 -7.27 4.63 -2.67
CA GLN A 20 -8.12 4.40 -1.52
C GLN A 20 -7.31 3.63 -0.47
N ILE A 21 -7.27 4.13 0.77
CA ILE A 21 -6.49 3.58 1.89
C ILE A 21 -6.81 2.08 2.09
N ASP A 22 -8.04 1.67 1.73
CA ASP A 22 -8.54 0.30 1.76
C ASP A 22 -7.64 -0.68 0.94
N ASN A 23 -7.06 -0.24 -0.18
CA ASN A 23 -6.18 -1.09 -1.00
C ASN A 23 -4.85 -1.47 -0.31
N TYR A 24 -4.38 -0.64 0.62
CA TYR A 24 -3.09 -0.90 1.27
C TYR A 24 -3.23 -1.91 2.41
N SER A 25 -4.39 -1.98 3.07
CA SER A 25 -4.63 -2.96 4.13
C SER A 25 -4.54 -4.40 3.62
N ASP A 26 -5.20 -4.69 2.49
CA ASP A 26 -5.16 -6.02 1.87
C ASP A 26 -3.76 -6.36 1.34
N LEU A 27 -3.07 -5.36 0.77
CA LEU A 27 -1.68 -5.49 0.33
C LEU A 27 -0.75 -5.82 1.49
N MET A 28 -0.85 -5.10 2.61
CA MET A 28 -0.05 -5.37 3.81
C MET A 28 -0.32 -6.77 4.35
N SER A 29 -1.60 -7.15 4.49
CA SER A 29 -1.99 -8.47 4.99
C SER A 29 -1.48 -9.61 4.10
N THR A 30 -1.52 -9.43 2.77
CA THR A 30 -0.99 -10.41 1.79
C THR A 30 0.51 -10.57 1.92
N ILE A 31 1.26 -9.48 2.12
CA ILE A 31 2.72 -9.56 2.28
C ILE A 31 3.06 -10.20 3.61
N ILE A 32 2.38 -9.82 4.69
CA ILE A 32 2.67 -10.34 6.03
C ILE A 32 2.39 -11.83 6.12
N SER A 33 1.37 -12.34 5.41
CA SER A 33 1.08 -13.78 5.38
C SER A 33 2.18 -14.62 4.71
N GLU A 34 3.08 -13.99 3.94
CA GLU A 34 4.29 -14.66 3.41
C GLU A 34 5.32 -14.95 4.50
N PHE A 35 5.24 -14.25 5.64
CA PHE A 35 6.13 -14.40 6.77
C PHE A 35 5.48 -15.28 7.83
N ASN A 36 5.95 -16.53 7.94
CA ASN A 36 5.65 -17.39 9.06
C ASN A 36 6.91 -17.52 9.93
N ASN A 37 6.92 -16.85 11.10
CA ASN A 37 8.06 -16.87 12.02
C ASN A 37 7.59 -16.60 13.46
N ASP A 38 8.37 -17.06 14.45
CA ASP A 38 8.08 -16.88 15.88
C ASP A 38 8.74 -15.63 16.49
N LEU A 39 9.60 -14.93 15.74
CA LEU A 39 10.43 -13.82 16.24
C LEU A 39 9.72 -12.46 16.16
N LEU A 40 8.84 -12.28 15.18
CA LEU A 40 8.01 -11.09 15.01
C LEU A 40 6.54 -11.47 15.02
N SER A 41 5.80 -10.88 15.94
CA SER A 41 4.35 -11.01 15.96
C SER A 41 3.71 -10.35 14.73
N TYR A 42 2.54 -10.84 14.33
CA TYR A 42 1.72 -10.26 13.26
C TYR A 42 1.48 -8.75 13.46
N VAL A 43 1.22 -8.31 14.70
CA VAL A 43 1.00 -6.90 15.04
C VAL A 43 2.25 -6.05 14.80
N GLN A 44 3.44 -6.57 15.12
CA GLN A 44 4.70 -5.87 14.84
C GLN A 44 4.94 -5.76 13.34
N MET A 45 4.69 -6.83 12.58
CA MET A 45 4.82 -6.82 11.12
C MET A 45 3.83 -5.85 10.47
N LEU A 46 2.59 -5.75 10.98
CA LEU A 46 1.62 -4.74 10.55
C LEU A 46 2.10 -3.31 10.83
N SER A 47 2.68 -3.06 12.00
CA SER A 47 3.21 -1.75 12.35
C SER A 47 4.34 -1.32 11.41
N ILE A 48 5.27 -2.23 11.10
CA ILE A 48 6.33 -2.01 10.11
C ILE A 48 5.70 -1.69 8.74
N ALA A 49 4.72 -2.49 8.33
CA ALA A 49 4.09 -2.33 7.03
C ALA A 49 3.39 -0.97 6.87
N ALA A 50 2.68 -0.53 7.91
CA ALA A 50 2.01 0.77 7.94
C ALA A 50 3.00 1.94 7.84
N GLN A 51 4.15 1.85 8.53
CA GLN A 51 5.20 2.86 8.45
C GLN A 51 5.76 2.99 7.03
N GLU A 52 6.05 1.87 6.37
CA GLU A 52 6.57 1.87 5.00
C GLU A 52 5.58 2.46 3.99
N VAL A 53 4.28 2.13 4.12
CA VAL A 53 3.24 2.74 3.28
C VAL A 53 3.15 4.24 3.52
N GLN A 54 3.18 4.69 4.78
CA GLN A 54 3.12 6.11 5.11
C GLN A 54 4.29 6.89 4.50
N LEU A 55 5.51 6.35 4.55
CA LEU A 55 6.69 6.95 3.93
C LEU A 55 6.53 7.09 2.41
N LEU A 56 5.98 6.07 1.75
CA LEU A 56 5.72 6.12 0.31
C LEU A 56 4.64 7.14 -0.05
N LEU A 57 3.59 7.27 0.76
CA LEU A 57 2.54 8.28 0.55
C LEU A 57 3.10 9.70 0.70
N ILE A 58 3.97 9.95 1.68
CA ILE A 58 4.69 11.22 1.82
C ILE A 58 5.56 11.48 0.58
N ALA A 59 6.27 10.46 0.09
CA ALA A 59 7.11 10.59 -1.09
C ALA A 59 6.28 10.90 -2.35
N VAL A 60 5.09 10.30 -2.50
CA VAL A 60 4.14 10.59 -3.57
C VAL A 60 3.72 12.06 -3.56
N GLN A 61 3.33 12.57 -2.39
CA GLN A 61 2.91 13.96 -2.23
C GLN A 61 4.03 14.93 -2.62
N LYS A 62 5.29 14.60 -2.28
CA LYS A 62 6.45 15.43 -2.63
C LYS A 62 6.85 15.35 -4.11
N ASN A 63 6.58 14.23 -4.78
CA ASN A 63 7.04 13.97 -6.17
C ASN A 63 5.92 14.01 -7.22
N GLY A 64 4.71 14.44 -6.84
CA GLY A 64 3.58 14.61 -7.77
C GLY A 64 3.14 13.30 -8.42
N ASN A 65 2.88 12.26 -7.63
CA ASN A 65 2.35 10.95 -8.09
C ASN A 65 3.25 10.17 -9.07
N LYS A 66 4.53 10.52 -9.21
CA LYS A 66 5.51 9.77 -10.03
C LYS A 66 5.94 8.42 -9.42
N ILE A 67 5.43 8.09 -8.25
CA ILE A 67 5.86 6.91 -7.47
C ILE A 67 4.77 5.84 -7.55
N ASN A 68 5.15 4.67 -8.05
CA ASN A 68 4.27 3.49 -8.05
C ASN A 68 4.22 2.87 -6.64
N VAL A 69 3.32 3.37 -5.80
CA VAL A 69 3.18 2.91 -4.41
C VAL A 69 2.85 1.43 -4.30
N PRO A 70 1.88 0.85 -5.05
CA PRO A 70 1.56 -0.57 -4.90
C PRO A 70 2.75 -1.49 -5.15
N GLN A 71 3.60 -1.17 -6.14
CA GLN A 71 4.80 -1.96 -6.42
C GLN A 71 5.89 -1.76 -5.35
N LEU A 72 6.14 -0.51 -4.94
CA LEU A 72 7.19 -0.19 -3.98
C LEU A 72 6.84 -0.61 -2.55
N ALA A 73 5.57 -0.51 -2.15
CA ALA A 73 5.10 -0.94 -0.84
C ALA A 73 5.39 -2.42 -0.62
N LYS A 74 5.06 -3.28 -1.61
CA LYS A 74 5.36 -4.72 -1.53
C LYS A 74 6.83 -5.00 -1.26
N ARG A 75 7.71 -4.36 -2.01
CA ARG A 75 9.16 -4.53 -1.86
C ARG A 75 9.64 -4.01 -0.50
N ASN A 76 9.25 -2.80 -0.12
CA ASN A 76 9.76 -2.13 1.07
C ASN A 76 9.29 -2.83 2.35
N ILE A 77 8.02 -3.23 2.42
CA ILE A 77 7.48 -3.96 3.57
C ILE A 77 8.25 -5.27 3.79
N ARG A 78 8.47 -6.07 2.72
CA ARG A 78 9.24 -7.31 2.81
C ARG A 78 10.65 -7.07 3.33
N LEU A 79 11.35 -6.08 2.77
CA LEU A 79 12.72 -5.74 3.17
C LEU A 79 12.80 -5.25 4.61
N ALA A 80 11.83 -4.44 5.05
CA ALA A 80 11.78 -3.92 6.42
C ALA A 80 11.55 -5.04 7.44
N ILE A 81 10.62 -5.97 7.16
CA ILE A 81 10.39 -7.16 8.01
C ILE A 81 11.65 -8.04 8.06
N LEU A 82 12.25 -8.36 6.91
CA LEU A 82 13.50 -9.15 6.86
C LEU A 82 14.65 -8.49 7.63
N ASN A 83 14.80 -7.18 7.49
CA ASN A 83 15.82 -6.43 8.23
C ASN A 83 15.57 -6.49 9.74
N GLN A 84 14.32 -6.40 10.17
CA GLN A 84 13.98 -6.50 11.58
C GLN A 84 14.23 -7.92 12.13
N LEU A 85 13.89 -8.96 11.37
CA LEU A 85 14.21 -10.35 11.73
C LEU A 85 15.72 -10.55 11.87
N ASN A 86 16.51 -10.06 10.92
CA ASN A 86 17.97 -10.15 10.97
C ASN A 86 18.56 -9.45 12.20
N LYS A 87 17.99 -8.32 12.63
CA LYS A 87 18.43 -7.62 13.86
C LYS A 87 18.09 -8.37 15.14
N ILE A 88 17.04 -9.19 15.14
CA ILE A 88 16.64 -10.00 16.29
C ILE A 88 17.47 -11.30 16.36
N ALA A 89 17.82 -11.86 15.21
CA ALA A 89 18.57 -13.11 15.12
C ALA A 89 20.10 -12.95 15.28
N ALA A 90 20.62 -11.72 15.13
CA ALA A 90 22.03 -11.37 15.34
C ALA A 90 22.33 -11.10 16.82
#